data_AF-A0A530BFS5-F1
#
_entry.id   AF-A0A530BFS5-F1
#
_cell.length_a   1.000
_cell.length_b   1.000
_cell.length_c   1.000
_cell.angle_alpha   90.00
_cell.angle_beta   90.00
_cell.angle_gamma   90.00
#
_symmetry.space_group_name_H-M   'P 1'
#
loop_
_entity.id
_entity.type
_entity.pdbx_description
1 polymer ?
#
loop_
_entity_poly.entity_id
_entity_poly.type
_entity_poly.pdbx_seq_one_letter_code
_entity_poly.pdbx_strand_id
1 'polypeptide(L)' 'GERITLSHHAEDRAIFARGAVKAALWARGKKPGLYSMRDVLGLS' A
#
# COMPACT_ATOMS: atom_id res chain seq x y z
N GLY A 1 23.04 7.75 24.37
CA GLY A 1 21.58 7.72 24.17
C GLY A 1 21.32 7.61 22.69
N GLU A 2 20.36 6.80 22.27
CA GLU A 2 20.12 6.50 20.86
C GLU A 2 18.69 6.87 20.43
N ARG A 3 18.54 7.31 19.17
CA ARG A 3 17.26 7.68 18.58
C ARG A 3 17.21 7.27 17.12
N ILE A 4 16.19 6.48 16.75
CA ILE A 4 15.87 6.12 15.37
C ILE A 4 14.54 6.80 15.00
N THR A 5 14.44 7.33 13.78
CA THR A 5 13.23 7.99 13.27
C THR A 5 12.95 7.53 11.84
N LEU A 6 11.68 7.21 11.57
CA LEU A 6 11.16 6.87 10.24
C LEU A 6 10.05 7.85 9.89
N SER A 7 10.18 8.52 8.75
CA SER A 7 9.21 9.50 8.26
C SER A 7 8.90 9.24 6.78
N HIS A 8 7.67 9.53 6.37
CA HIS A 8 7.25 9.51 4.97
C HIS A 8 6.57 10.84 4.63
N HIS A 9 6.98 11.43 3.52
CA HIS A 9 6.46 12.71 3.04
C HIS A 9 5.81 12.51 1.67
N ALA A 10 4.56 12.96 1.52
CA ALA A 10 3.84 12.93 0.26
C ALA A 10 3.81 14.34 -0.33
N GLU A 11 4.35 14.50 -1.54
CA GLU A 11 4.34 15.77 -2.26
C GLU A 11 2.98 16.05 -2.93
N ASP A 12 2.31 14.99 -3.39
CA ASP A 12 1.00 15.08 -4.02
C ASP A 12 0.10 13.88 -3.65
N ARG A 13 -1.14 13.91 -4.15
CA ARG A 13 -2.12 12.82 -3.97
C ARG A 13 -1.99 11.70 -5.01
N ALA A 14 -1.16 11.86 -6.04
CA ALA A 14 -1.02 10.86 -7.10
C ALA A 14 -0.39 9.57 -6.57
N ILE A 15 0.36 9.60 -5.46
CA ILE A 15 0.86 8.40 -4.79
C ILE A 15 -0.28 7.44 -4.40
N PHE A 16 -1.43 7.97 -3.95
CA PHE A 16 -2.56 7.16 -3.52
C PHE A 16 -3.27 6.54 -4.72
N ALA A 17 -3.42 7.31 -5.81
CA ALA A 17 -3.99 6.81 -7.06
C ALA A 17 -3.13 5.66 -7.65
N ARG A 18 -1.80 5.81 -7.63
CA ARG A 18 -0.87 4.73 -8.04
C ARG A 18 -1.05 3.49 -7.16
N GLY A 19 -1.18 3.66 -5.84
CA GLY A 19 -1.48 2.57 -4.90
C GLY A 19 -2.80 1.87 -5.21
N ALA A 20 -3.86 2.63 -5.49
CA ALA A 20 -5.17 2.08 -5.84
C ALA A 20 -5.15 1.30 -7.16
N VAL A 21 -4.48 1.82 -8.20
CA VAL A 21 -4.30 1.10 -9.47
C VAL A 21 -3.52 -0.20 -9.27
N LYS A 22 -2.46 -0.17 -8.45
CA LYS A 22 -1.70 -1.38 -8.09
C LYS A 22 -2.59 -2.40 -7.38
N ALA A 23 -3.41 -1.96 -6.41
CA ALA A 23 -4.34 -2.83 -5.70
C ALA A 23 -5.38 -3.45 -6.66
N ALA A 24 -5.92 -2.67 -7.61
CA ALA A 24 -6.87 -3.16 -8.60
C ALA A 24 -6.26 -4.24 -9.51
N LEU A 25 -5.02 -4.03 -9.98
CA LEU A 25 -4.30 -5.02 -10.78
C LEU A 25 -3.99 -6.29 -9.98
N TRP A 26 -3.58 -6.15 -8.72
CA TRP A 26 -3.33 -7.27 -7.82
C TRP A 26 -4.60 -8.08 -7.48
N ALA A 27 -5.74 -7.40 -7.33
CA ALA A 27 -7.02 -8.01 -6.98
C ALA A 27 -7.59 -8.88 -8.11
N ARG A 28 -7.15 -8.68 -9.35
CA ARG A 28 -7.55 -9.51 -10.49
C ARG A 28 -7.21 -10.97 -10.23
N GLY A 29 -8.24 -11.82 -10.16
CA GLY A 29 -8.10 -13.26 -9.92
C GLY A 29 -7.99 -13.66 -8.44
N LYS A 30 -8.14 -12.72 -7.50
CA LYS A 30 -8.27 -13.04 -6.07
C LYS A 30 -9.68 -13.55 -5.78
N LYS A 31 -9.78 -14.44 -4.79
CA LYS A 31 -11.08 -14.90 -4.27
C LYS A 31 -11.82 -13.70 -3.66
N PRO A 32 -13.17 -13.73 -3.58
CA PRO A 32 -13.91 -12.71 -2.85
C PRO A 32 -13.43 -12.63 -1.39
N GLY A 33 -13.24 -11.41 -0.90
CA GLY A 33 -12.75 -11.15 0.45
C GLY A 33 -12.48 -9.66 0.67
N LEU A 34 -12.30 -9.28 1.94
CA LEU A 34 -11.86 -7.95 2.31
C LEU A 34 -10.32 -7.95 2.43
N TYR A 35 -9.66 -7.19 1.57
CA TYR A 35 -8.21 -7.07 1.51
C TYR A 35 -7.75 -5.67 1.86
N SER A 36 -6.54 -5.57 2.37
CA SER A 36 -5.85 -4.33 2.72
C SER A 36 -4.61 -4.12 1.84
N MET A 37 -3.98 -2.95 1.95
CA MET A 37 -2.69 -2.72 1.30
C MET A 37 -1.56 -3.60 1.85
N ARG A 38 -1.70 -4.18 3.05
CA ARG A 38 -0.75 -5.16 3.58
C ARG A 38 -0.73 -6.43 2.72
N ASP A 39 -1.90 -6.89 2.29
CA ASP A 39 -2.05 -8.04 1.39
C ASP A 39 -1.47 -7.74 -0.01
N VAL A 40 -1.76 -6.56 -0.54
CA VAL A 40 -1.25 -6.09 -1.84
C VAL A 40 0.28 -5.98 -1.83
N LEU A 41 0.86 -5.57 -0.70
CA LEU A 41 2.30 -5.38 -0.53
C LEU A 41 3.04 -6.63 -0.04
N GLY A 42 2.31 -7.70 0.35
CA GLY A 42 2.91 -8.91 0.91
C GLY A 42 3.56 -8.69 2.28
N LEU A 43 3.03 -7.76 3.07
CA LEU A 43 3.55 -7.40 4.39
C LEU A 43 2.64 -7.97 5.49
N SER A 44 3.06 -9.05 6.14
CA SER A 44 2.43 -9.62 7.34
C SER A 44 2.75 -8.77 8.57
#